data_AF-A0A7Z9JMW0-F1
#
_entry.id   AF-A0A7Z9JMW0-F1
#
_cell.length_a   1.000
_cell.length_b   1.000
_cell.length_c   1.000
_cell.angle_alpha   90.00
_cell.angle_beta   90.00
_cell.angle_gamma   90.00
#
_symmetry.space_group_name_H-M   'P 1'
#
loop_
_entity.id
_entity.type
_entity.pdbx_description
1 polymer ?
#
loop_
_entity_poly.entity_id
_entity_poly.type
_entity_poly.pdbx_seq_one_letter_code
_entity_poly.pdbx_strand_id
1 'polypeptide(L)'
;MISNQSLGQADNAVWLVRLVEEWGNGSVAFDEFHHGFGARTGFLGLLKSFLLSPWGMPFLYLGLLGLVYLVVLRRRLGRPVHLQEDARRDPELLIKARAGLLRTALNYHLAVDRLCGELAYQMRDMSGRPANLEKLAEKQPKITRIVALRSLAWEGKMKEKQMLELAQLCHEVREEGHFGE
;
A
#
# COMPACT_ATOMS: atom_id res chain seq x y z
N MET A 1 9.43 -2.56 -41.51
CA MET A 1 9.79 -3.95 -41.88
C MET A 1 8.80 -4.38 -42.95
N ILE A 2 9.28 -4.87 -44.10
CA ILE A 2 8.43 -5.28 -45.23
C ILE A 2 7.74 -6.59 -44.84
N SER A 3 6.41 -6.61 -44.84
CA SER A 3 5.59 -7.82 -44.70
C SER A 3 4.44 -7.79 -45.70
N ASN A 4 3.83 -8.96 -45.99
CA ASN A 4 2.70 -9.06 -46.92
C ASN A 4 1.53 -8.11 -46.58
N GLN A 5 1.34 -7.78 -45.30
CA GLN A 5 0.34 -6.81 -44.85
C GLN A 5 0.74 -5.35 -45.09
N SER A 6 2.04 -5.03 -45.02
CA SER A 6 2.54 -3.66 -45.24
C SER A 6 2.81 -3.34 -46.71
N LEU A 7 2.79 -4.34 -47.59
CA LEU A 7 2.99 -4.19 -49.05
C LEU A 7 1.88 -3.36 -49.71
N GLY A 8 0.64 -3.50 -49.24
CA GLY A 8 -0.51 -2.72 -49.71
C GLY A 8 -0.70 -1.37 -49.02
N GLN A 9 0.19 -1.01 -48.09
CA GLN A 9 0.15 0.26 -47.36
C GLN A 9 1.23 1.20 -47.90
N ALA A 10 0.82 2.38 -48.37
CA ALA A 10 1.70 3.43 -48.91
C ALA A 10 2.59 2.95 -50.08
N ASP A 11 3.68 3.68 -50.36
CA ASP A 11 4.61 3.42 -51.48
C ASP A 11 5.63 2.30 -51.19
N ASN A 12 5.37 1.45 -50.20
CA ASN A 12 6.27 0.38 -49.77
C ASN A 12 6.55 -0.64 -50.90
N ALA A 13 5.54 -0.94 -51.72
CA ALA A 13 5.69 -1.81 -52.89
C ALA A 13 6.59 -1.16 -53.97
N VAL A 14 6.45 0.14 -54.19
CA VAL A 14 7.26 0.88 -55.17
C VAL A 14 8.71 0.95 -54.72
N TRP A 15 8.94 1.20 -53.43
CA TRP A 15 10.28 1.18 -52.84
C TRP A 15 10.94 -0.21 -52.94
N LEU A 16 10.18 -1.28 -52.68
CA LEU A 16 10.68 -2.66 -52.81
C LEU A 16 11.09 -2.99 -54.25
N VAL A 17 10.25 -2.65 -55.23
CA VAL A 17 10.53 -2.92 -56.65
C VAL A 17 11.80 -2.19 -57.09
N ARG A 18 11.96 -0.91 -56.73
CA ARG A 18 13.17 -0.14 -57.06
C ARG A 18 14.43 -0.74 -56.44
N LEU A 19 14.34 -1.22 -55.21
CA LEU A 19 15.47 -1.86 -54.52
C LEU A 19 15.89 -3.17 -55.20
N VAL A 20 14.92 -3.94 -55.70
CA VAL A 20 15.20 -5.16 -56.48
C VAL A 20 15.75 -4.83 -57.87
N GLU A 21 15.25 -3.77 -58.52
CA GLU A 21 15.77 -3.30 -59.80
C GLU A 21 17.23 -2.85 -59.71
N GLU A 22 17.63 -2.18 -58.63
CA GLU A 22 19.04 -1.80 -58.38
C GLU A 22 19.96 -3.02 -58.16
N TRP A 23 19.43 -4.17 -57.75
CA TRP A 23 20.22 -5.39 -57.50
C TRP A 23 20.66 -6.10 -58.80
N GLY A 24 20.07 -5.75 -59.95
CA GLY A 24 20.44 -6.28 -61.27
C GLY A 24 19.81 -7.63 -61.62
N ASN A 25 20.36 -8.31 -62.64
CA ASN A 25 19.85 -9.59 -63.16
C ASN A 25 20.21 -10.77 -62.23
N GLY A 26 19.43 -10.94 -61.15
CA GLY A 26 19.52 -12.06 -60.23
C GLY A 26 18.14 -12.48 -59.72
N SER A 27 18.06 -13.69 -59.16
CA SER A 27 16.84 -14.18 -58.50
C SER A 27 16.84 -13.73 -57.04
N VAL A 28 15.90 -12.87 -56.65
CA VAL A 28 15.69 -12.48 -55.25
C VAL A 28 14.69 -13.43 -54.61
N ALA A 29 15.16 -14.23 -53.66
CA ALA A 29 14.30 -15.09 -52.85
C ALA A 29 13.92 -14.37 -51.55
N PHE A 30 12.63 -14.26 -51.27
CA PHE A 30 12.12 -13.72 -50.02
C PHE A 30 11.81 -14.89 -49.07
N ASP A 31 12.50 -14.96 -47.94
CA ASP A 31 12.18 -15.89 -46.85
C ASP A 31 11.40 -15.13 -45.77
N GLU A 32 10.08 -15.31 -45.73
CA GLU A 32 9.22 -14.65 -44.75
C GLU A 32 9.32 -15.39 -43.41
N PHE A 33 10.23 -14.92 -42.55
CA PHE A 33 10.41 -15.49 -41.22
C PHE A 33 9.23 -15.14 -40.31
N HIS A 34 8.22 -15.99 -40.29
CA HIS A 34 7.11 -15.91 -39.34
C HIS A 34 7.58 -16.42 -37.97
N HIS A 35 8.05 -15.53 -37.10
CA HIS A 35 8.03 -15.85 -35.67
C HIS A 35 6.57 -16.13 -35.30
N GLY A 36 6.27 -17.39 -34.95
CA GLY A 36 4.93 -17.96 -34.77
C GLY A 36 4.09 -17.40 -33.62
N PHE A 37 3.93 -16.08 -33.55
CA PHE A 37 2.96 -15.38 -32.73
C PHE A 37 1.87 -14.76 -33.62
N GLY A 38 1.36 -15.57 -34.56
CA GLY A 38 0.34 -15.15 -35.54
C GLY A 38 -1.10 -15.13 -35.01
N ALA A 39 -1.35 -15.65 -33.81
CA ALA A 39 -2.65 -15.51 -33.19
C ALA A 39 -2.56 -14.42 -32.13
N ARG A 40 -3.42 -13.41 -32.22
CA ARG A 40 -3.86 -12.65 -31.04
C ARG A 40 -4.52 -13.64 -30.09
N THR A 41 -3.71 -14.39 -29.34
CA THR A 41 -4.20 -15.21 -28.24
C THR A 41 -4.65 -14.23 -27.17
N GLY A 42 -5.95 -13.90 -27.19
CA GLY A 42 -6.57 -13.26 -26.04
C GLY A 42 -6.30 -14.10 -24.78
N PHE A 43 -6.57 -13.52 -23.61
CA PHE A 43 -6.35 -14.18 -22.31
C PHE A 43 -6.81 -15.66 -22.28
N LEU A 44 -7.97 -15.96 -22.90
CA LEU A 44 -8.50 -17.32 -23.03
C LEU A 44 -7.61 -18.28 -23.85
N GLY A 45 -6.98 -17.79 -24.92
CA GLY A 45 -6.06 -18.57 -25.74
C GLY A 45 -4.77 -18.90 -25.00
N LEU A 46 -4.22 -17.93 -24.25
CA LEU A 46 -3.05 -18.10 -23.39
C LEU A 46 -3.34 -19.07 -22.23
N LEU A 47 -4.51 -18.94 -21.61
CA LEU A 47 -4.93 -19.84 -20.54
C LEU A 47 -5.09 -21.28 -21.06
N LYS A 48 -5.68 -21.46 -22.25
CA LYS A 48 -5.81 -22.78 -22.88
C LYS A 48 -4.44 -23.38 -23.20
N SER A 49 -3.52 -22.61 -23.77
CA SER A 49 -2.15 -23.11 -24.05
C SER A 49 -1.38 -23.45 -22.77
N PHE A 50 -1.58 -22.67 -21.70
CA PHE A 50 -0.96 -22.94 -20.40
C PHE A 50 -1.53 -24.20 -19.75
N LEU A 51 -2.85 -24.41 -19.80
CA LEU A 51 -3.49 -25.61 -19.24
C LEU A 51 -3.15 -26.89 -20.00
N LEU A 52 -2.88 -26.80 -21.31
CA LEU A 52 -2.41 -27.91 -22.13
C LEU A 52 -0.92 -28.24 -21.90
N SER A 53 -0.16 -27.34 -21.27
CA SER A 53 1.22 -27.61 -20.89
C SER A 53 1.29 -28.66 -19.77
N PRO A 54 2.34 -29.50 -19.69
CA PRO A 54 2.53 -30.44 -18.58
C PRO A 54 2.46 -29.79 -17.20
N TRP A 55 2.75 -28.49 -17.12
CA TRP A 55 2.73 -27.71 -15.88
C TRP A 55 1.37 -27.09 -15.55
N GLY A 56 0.43 -27.02 -16.50
CA GLY A 56 -0.86 -26.35 -16.31
C GLY A 56 -1.73 -27.01 -15.25
N MET A 57 -1.81 -28.34 -15.28
CA MET A 57 -2.62 -29.12 -14.32
C MET A 57 -2.15 -29.00 -12.86
N PRO A 58 -0.84 -29.13 -12.54
CA PRO A 58 -0.34 -28.86 -11.19
C PRO A 58 -0.72 -27.49 -10.63
N PHE A 59 -0.60 -26.42 -11.42
CA PHE A 59 -0.95 -25.07 -10.98
C PHE A 59 -2.46 -24.90 -10.76
N LEU A 60 -3.29 -25.56 -11.57
CA LEU A 60 -4.74 -25.57 -11.37
C LEU A 60 -5.11 -26.25 -10.05
N TYR A 61 -4.52 -27.42 -9.75
CA TYR A 61 -4.74 -28.09 -8.47
C TYR A 61 -4.27 -27.27 -7.28
N LEU A 62 -3.12 -26.59 -7.38
CA LEU A 62 -2.61 -25.71 -6.33
C LEU A 62 -3.56 -24.53 -6.08
N GLY A 63 -4.06 -23.90 -7.14
CA GLY A 63 -5.05 -22.82 -7.05
C GLY A 63 -6.36 -23.28 -6.41
N LEU A 64 -6.85 -24.46 -6.80
CA LEU A 64 -8.05 -25.07 -6.23
C LEU A 64 -7.85 -25.37 -4.73
N LEU A 65 -6.72 -25.97 -4.36
CA LEU A 65 -6.38 -26.26 -2.96
C LEU A 65 -6.27 -24.99 -2.13
N GLY A 66 -5.65 -23.93 -2.67
CA GLY A 66 -5.59 -22.62 -2.03
C GLY A 66 -6.98 -22.02 -1.81
N LEU A 67 -7.89 -22.14 -2.79
CA LEU A 67 -9.27 -21.67 -2.66
C LEU A 67 -10.04 -22.46 -1.58
N VAL A 68 -9.90 -23.79 -1.56
CA VAL A 68 -10.46 -24.64 -0.49
C VAL A 68 -9.89 -24.23 0.86
N TYR A 69 -8.57 -24.02 0.95
CA TYR A 69 -7.91 -23.56 2.17
C TYR A 69 -8.47 -22.23 2.66
N LEU A 70 -8.67 -21.25 1.78
CA LEU A 70 -9.26 -19.95 2.15
C LEU A 70 -10.71 -20.10 2.63
N VAL A 71 -11.52 -20.91 1.95
CA VAL A 71 -12.91 -21.17 2.37
C VAL A 71 -12.95 -21.86 3.73
N VAL A 72 -12.05 -22.82 3.96
CA VAL A 72 -11.90 -23.53 5.23
C VAL A 72 -11.39 -22.60 6.33
N LEU A 73 -10.39 -21.74 6.07
CA LEU A 73 -9.89 -20.78 7.06
C LEU A 73 -10.94 -19.75 7.45
N ARG A 74 -11.78 -19.33 6.49
CA ARG A 74 -12.87 -18.38 6.76
C ARG A 74 -14.05 -19.04 7.47
N ARG A 75 -14.25 -20.35 7.30
CA ARG A 75 -15.23 -21.11 8.06
C ARG A 75 -14.58 -21.49 9.38
N ARG A 76 -14.96 -20.82 10.47
CA ARG A 76 -14.65 -21.32 11.83
C ARG A 76 -15.24 -22.74 11.97
N LEU A 77 -14.45 -23.77 11.64
CA LEU A 77 -14.79 -25.18 11.80
C LEU A 77 -14.62 -25.57 13.27
N GLY A 78 -15.36 -24.88 14.14
CA GLY A 78 -15.31 -25.08 15.58
C GLY A 78 -16.45 -24.34 16.24
N ARG A 79 -16.99 -24.93 17.33
CA ARG A 79 -17.99 -24.27 18.17
C ARG A 79 -17.38 -22.95 18.66
N PRO A 80 -18.07 -21.80 18.53
CA PRO A 80 -17.56 -20.55 19.06
C PRO A 80 -17.32 -20.75 20.56
N VAL A 81 -16.05 -20.86 20.94
CA VAL A 81 -15.65 -20.83 22.34
C VAL A 81 -16.03 -19.45 22.82
N HIS A 82 -16.97 -19.39 23.76
CA HIS A 82 -17.19 -18.17 24.52
C HIS A 82 -15.87 -17.92 25.26
N LEU A 83 -15.09 -16.95 24.79
CA LEU A 83 -14.12 -16.35 25.68
C LEU A 83 -14.95 -15.80 26.84
N GLN A 84 -14.69 -16.27 28.06
CA GLN A 84 -15.12 -15.53 29.24
C GLN A 84 -14.66 -14.10 29.01
N GLU A 85 -15.59 -13.16 29.02
CA GLU A 85 -15.23 -11.75 29.09
C GLU A 85 -14.35 -11.63 30.32
N ASP A 86 -13.05 -11.42 30.11
CA ASP A 86 -12.09 -11.15 31.19
C ASP A 86 -12.78 -10.14 32.11
N ALA A 87 -12.96 -10.51 33.38
CA ALA A 87 -13.54 -9.65 34.41
C ALA A 87 -12.99 -8.25 34.20
N ARG A 88 -13.88 -7.30 33.89
CA ARG A 88 -13.61 -5.93 33.44
C ARG A 88 -12.28 -5.44 34.01
N ARG A 89 -11.20 -5.55 33.23
CA ARG A 89 -9.86 -5.14 33.69
C ARG A 89 -9.98 -3.72 34.19
N ASP A 90 -9.60 -3.51 35.45
CA ASP A 90 -9.63 -2.19 36.06
C ASP A 90 -8.86 -1.22 35.15
N PRO A 91 -9.54 -0.21 34.57
CA PRO A 91 -8.91 0.70 33.62
C PRO A 91 -7.72 1.43 34.24
N GLU A 92 -7.74 1.68 35.55
CA GLU A 92 -6.64 2.31 36.27
C GLU A 92 -5.39 1.42 36.29
N LEU A 93 -5.58 0.11 36.53
CA LEU A 93 -4.50 -0.87 36.55
C LEU A 93 -3.85 -0.98 35.16
N LEU A 94 -4.65 -0.92 34.10
CA LEU A 94 -4.15 -0.92 32.71
C LEU A 94 -3.33 0.33 32.40
N ILE A 95 -3.83 1.51 32.79
CA ILE A 95 -3.11 2.78 32.58
C ILE A 95 -1.80 2.76 33.36
N LYS A 96 -1.82 2.31 34.62
CA LYS A 96 -0.62 2.22 35.47
C LYS A 96 0.41 1.24 34.90
N ALA A 97 -0.03 0.07 34.42
CA ALA A 97 0.87 -0.91 33.80
C ALA A 97 1.50 -0.37 32.51
N ARG A 98 0.72 0.31 31.66
CA ARG A 98 1.23 0.94 30.43
C ARG A 98 2.19 2.09 30.72
N ALA A 99 1.84 2.96 31.67
CA ALA A 99 2.72 4.05 32.11
C ALA A 99 4.03 3.50 32.69
N GLY A 100 3.95 2.42 33.48
CA GLY A 100 5.12 1.70 33.99
C GLY A 100 6.01 1.18 32.87
N LEU A 101 5.43 0.48 31.88
CA LEU A 101 6.17 -0.07 30.74
C LEU A 101 6.86 1.02 29.93
N LEU A 102 6.15 2.11 29.61
CA LEU A 102 6.72 3.23 28.86
C LEU A 102 7.83 3.95 29.63
N ARG A 103 7.66 4.07 30.96
CA ARG A 103 8.68 4.65 31.84
C ARG A 103 9.93 3.78 31.92
N THR A 104 9.77 2.45 32.07
CA THR A 104 10.90 1.52 32.13
C THR A 104 11.62 1.38 30.80
N ALA A 105 10.88 1.47 29.70
CA ALA A 105 11.45 1.34 28.36
C ALA A 105 12.17 2.60 27.89
N LEU A 106 12.08 3.73 28.62
CA LEU A 106 12.62 5.06 28.22
C LEU A 106 12.23 5.50 26.79
N ASN A 107 11.22 4.86 26.21
CA ASN A 107 10.81 5.06 24.82
C ASN A 107 9.72 6.13 24.74
N TYR A 108 10.08 7.34 25.16
CA TYR A 108 9.18 8.49 25.13
C TYR A 108 8.66 8.76 23.71
N HIS A 109 9.45 8.50 22.66
CA HIS A 109 9.03 8.65 21.27
C HIS A 109 7.72 7.91 20.95
N LEU A 110 7.54 6.67 21.43
CA LEU A 110 6.30 5.90 21.20
C LEU A 110 5.10 6.50 21.92
N ALA A 111 5.32 7.00 23.14
CA ALA A 111 4.27 7.64 23.91
C ALA A 111 3.82 8.96 23.25
N VAL A 112 4.79 9.74 22.74
CA VAL A 112 4.53 10.98 22.02
C VAL A 112 3.81 10.73 20.70
N ASP A 113 4.27 9.76 19.89
CA ASP A 113 3.62 9.43 18.61
C ASP A 113 2.17 8.98 18.83
N ARG A 114 1.90 8.26 19.93
CA ARG A 114 0.54 7.87 20.27
C ARG A 114 -0.33 9.06 20.66
N LEU A 115 0.17 9.97 21.49
CA LEU A 115 -0.57 11.19 21.88
C LEU A 115 -0.85 12.09 20.67
N CYS A 116 0.15 12.31 19.81
CA CYS A 116 -0.01 13.08 18.58
C CYS A 116 -0.99 12.41 17.60
N GLY A 117 -0.93 11.08 17.47
CA GLY A 117 -1.84 10.32 16.63
C GLY A 117 -3.29 10.38 17.13
N GLU A 118 -3.50 10.31 18.45
CA GLU A 118 -4.81 10.45 19.06
C GLU A 118 -5.37 11.87 18.88
N LEU A 119 -4.55 12.89 19.07
CA LEU A 119 -4.93 14.28 18.81
C LEU A 119 -5.33 14.50 17.35
N ALA A 120 -4.52 14.01 16.39
CA ALA A 120 -4.83 14.12 14.96
C ALA A 120 -6.11 13.36 14.58
N TYR A 121 -6.33 12.18 15.18
CA TYR A 121 -7.56 11.41 14.99
C TYR A 121 -8.79 12.19 15.50
N GLN A 122 -8.72 12.75 16.70
CA GLN A 122 -9.82 13.52 17.30
C GLN A 122 -10.10 14.81 16.52
N MET A 123 -9.05 15.53 16.11
CA MET A 123 -9.19 16.70 15.24
C MET A 123 -9.85 16.34 13.91
N ARG A 124 -9.53 15.17 13.33
CA ARG A 124 -10.20 14.68 12.12
C ARG A 124 -11.68 14.38 12.36
N ASP A 125 -12.00 13.77 13.49
CA ASP A 125 -13.39 13.46 13.87
C ASP A 125 -14.22 14.74 14.02
N MET A 126 -13.66 15.77 14.66
CA MET A 126 -14.34 17.06 14.86
C MET A 126 -14.44 17.93 13.59
N SER A 127 -13.38 17.96 12.76
CA SER A 127 -13.33 18.82 11.56
C SER A 127 -13.83 18.16 10.27
N GLY A 128 -14.02 16.83 10.29
CA GLY A 128 -14.34 16.03 9.10
C GLY A 128 -13.23 15.96 8.05
N ARG A 129 -12.06 16.57 8.31
CA ARG A 129 -10.92 16.64 7.38
C ARG A 129 -9.68 15.99 8.00
N PRO A 130 -8.79 15.37 7.21
CA PRO A 130 -7.54 14.83 7.76
C PRO A 130 -6.73 15.96 8.40
N ALA A 131 -6.56 15.92 9.72
CA ALA A 131 -5.80 16.90 10.46
C ALA A 131 -4.30 16.61 10.28
N ASN A 132 -3.60 17.48 9.54
CA ASN A 132 -2.15 17.44 9.46
C ASN A 132 -1.57 18.42 10.48
N LEU A 133 -1.04 17.89 11.58
CA LEU A 133 -0.46 18.68 12.67
C LEU A 133 0.64 19.65 12.20
N GLU A 134 1.38 19.31 11.14
CA GLU A 134 2.42 20.20 10.59
C GLU A 134 1.81 21.44 9.94
N LYS A 135 0.70 21.27 9.20
CA LYS A 135 -0.03 22.40 8.61
C LYS A 135 -0.79 23.22 9.65
N LEU A 136 -1.27 22.57 10.71
CA LEU A 136 -1.93 23.27 11.81
C LEU A 136 -0.93 24.03 12.70
N ALA A 137 0.33 23.57 12.79
CA ALA A 137 1.40 24.27 13.49
C ALA A 137 1.64 25.68 12.91
N GLU A 138 1.50 25.87 11.61
CA GLU A 138 1.65 27.20 10.99
C GLU A 138 0.66 28.25 11.53
N LYS A 139 -0.53 27.80 11.97
CA LYS A 139 -1.60 28.68 12.42
C LYS A 139 -1.72 28.77 13.95
N GLN A 140 -1.24 27.76 14.67
CA GLN A 140 -1.43 27.67 16.12
C GLN A 140 -0.09 27.45 16.85
N PRO A 141 0.34 28.40 17.70
CA PRO A 141 1.63 28.30 18.39
C PRO A 141 1.73 27.09 19.34
N LYS A 142 0.59 26.64 19.88
CA LYS A 142 0.53 25.44 20.73
C LYS A 142 0.84 24.15 19.96
N ILE A 143 0.33 24.02 18.73
CA ILE A 143 0.60 22.86 17.88
C ILE A 143 2.05 22.87 17.40
N THR A 144 2.65 24.04 17.14
CA THR A 144 4.09 24.18 16.88
C THR A 144 4.93 23.64 18.03
N ARG A 145 4.53 23.95 19.27
CA ARG A 145 5.20 23.46 20.47
C ARG A 145 5.10 21.93 20.60
N ILE A 146 3.94 21.36 20.30
CA ILE A 146 3.71 19.90 20.26
C ILE A 146 4.63 19.22 19.23
N VAL A 147 4.72 19.78 18.02
CA VAL A 147 5.60 19.24 16.95
C VAL A 147 7.08 19.33 17.35
N ALA A 148 7.51 20.42 17.99
CA ALA A 148 8.89 20.57 18.49
C ALA A 148 9.21 19.59 19.63
N LEU A 149 8.24 19.30 20.52
CA LEU A 149 8.41 18.28 21.57
C LEU A 149 8.46 16.87 20.98
N ARG A 150 7.74 16.62 19.87
CA ARG A 150 7.79 15.36 19.12
C ARG A 150 9.16 15.11 18.49
N SER A 151 9.78 16.11 17.87
CA SER A 151 11.14 15.95 17.33
C SER A 151 12.16 15.68 18.44
N LEU A 152 12.06 16.38 19.57
CA LEU A 152 12.88 16.14 20.78
C LEU A 152 12.77 14.70 21.32
N ALA A 153 11.58 14.09 21.22
CA ALA A 153 11.34 12.72 21.62
C ALA A 153 12.04 11.71 20.69
N TRP A 154 11.99 11.95 19.39
CA TRP A 154 12.71 11.16 18.38
C TRP A 154 14.23 11.27 18.48
N GLU A 155 14.75 12.41 18.96
CA GLU A 155 16.17 12.59 19.26
C GLU A 155 16.62 11.91 20.57
N GLY A 156 15.71 11.31 21.34
CA GLY A 156 16.02 10.64 22.62
C GLY A 156 16.41 11.60 23.75
N LYS A 157 16.26 12.92 23.58
CA LYS A 157 16.63 13.96 24.57
C LYS A 157 15.48 14.35 25.49
N MET A 158 14.31 13.73 25.33
CA MET A 158 13.10 14.09 26.05
C MET A 158 13.16 13.66 27.51
N LYS A 159 12.86 14.59 28.41
CA LYS A 159 12.75 14.36 29.86
C LYS A 159 11.28 14.21 30.28
N GLU A 160 11.05 13.61 31.45
CA GLU A 160 9.71 13.42 32.04
C GLU A 160 8.92 14.74 32.12
N LYS A 161 9.56 15.85 32.49
CA LYS A 161 8.92 17.17 32.53
C LYS A 161 8.39 17.62 31.17
N GLN A 162 9.12 17.34 30.09
CA GLN A 162 8.71 17.69 28.72
C GLN A 162 7.58 16.78 28.23
N MET A 163 7.54 15.53 28.70
CA MET A 163 6.44 14.61 28.40
C MET A 163 5.13 15.06 29.07
N LEU A 164 5.21 15.56 30.31
CA LEU A 164 4.07 16.15 31.00
C LEU A 164 3.60 17.45 30.32
N GLU A 165 4.53 18.32 29.92
CA GLU A 165 4.22 19.54 29.15
C GLU A 165 3.49 19.19 27.84
N LEU A 166 3.97 18.17 27.10
CA LEU A 166 3.29 17.69 25.89
C LEU A 166 1.87 17.21 26.20
N ALA A 167 1.68 16.39 27.22
CA ALA A 167 0.37 15.85 27.58
C ALA A 167 -0.62 16.96 27.96
N GLN A 168 -0.15 17.98 28.69
CA GLN A 168 -0.94 19.17 29.02
C GLN A 168 -1.31 19.96 27.77
N LEU A 169 -0.36 20.24 26.87
CA LEU A 169 -0.64 20.94 25.62
C LEU A 169 -1.63 20.19 24.73
N CYS A 170 -1.52 18.87 24.62
CA CYS A 170 -2.47 18.05 23.88
C CYS A 170 -3.87 18.11 24.51
N HIS A 171 -3.98 18.13 25.85
CA HIS A 171 -5.25 18.28 26.54
C HIS A 171 -5.85 19.67 26.32
N GLU A 172 -5.05 20.74 26.44
CA GLU A 172 -5.51 22.10 26.20
C GLU A 172 -6.03 22.29 24.77
N VAL A 173 -5.26 21.83 23.77
CA VAL A 173 -5.67 21.91 22.35
C VAL A 173 -6.94 21.10 22.09
N ARG A 174 -7.17 20.02 22.84
CA ARG A 174 -8.40 19.22 22.78
C ARG A 174 -9.60 19.99 23.36
N GLU A 175 -9.44 20.61 24.52
CA GLU A 175 -10.50 21.39 25.19
C GLU A 175 -10.83 22.67 24.42
N GLU A 176 -9.80 23.31 23.83
CA GLU A 176 -9.94 24.49 22.97
C GLU A 176 -10.53 24.18 21.59
N GLY A 177 -10.95 22.92 21.34
CA GLY A 177 -11.56 22.42 20.11
C GLY A 177 -12.80 23.16 19.59
N HIS A 178 -13.20 24.29 20.19
CA HIS A 178 -13.93 25.35 19.51
C HIS A 178 -13.00 26.11 18.54
N PHE A 179 -12.65 25.46 17.43
CA PHE A 179 -12.03 26.13 16.30
C PHE A 179 -13.13 26.91 15.56
N GLY A 180 -13.34 28.16 15.98
CA GLY A 180 -14.15 29.13 15.27
C GLY A 180 -13.68 29.30 13.83
N GLU A 181 -14.67 29.54 12.96
CA GLU A 181 -14.52 29.86 11.54
C GLU A 181 -13.58 31.05 11.28
#